data_AF-A0A4R1QBG6-F1
#
_entry.id   AF-A0A4R1QBG6-F1
#
_cell.length_a   1.000
_cell.length_b   1.000
_cell.length_c   1.000
_cell.angle_alpha   90.00
_cell.angle_beta   90.00
_cell.angle_gamma   90.00
#
_symmetry.space_group_name_H-M   'P 1'
#
loop_
_entity.id
_entity.type
_entity.pdbx_description
1 polymer ?
#
loop_
_entity_poly.entity_id
_entity_poly.type
_entity_poly.pdbx_seq_one_letter_code
_entity_poly.pdbx_strand_id
1 'polypeptide(L)'
;MSLINQIINHPMYSTLDKAKESLENIENNEEFISSLDEYAIQALNRTRAVLSHLKVRINSIDPLLLRKALQDQINTELNNINNQLIGFETTFKNHNNLNNLNQRLDNILAYTSQIVNLINEDSIETIRETVTSFRKSVGQQKSFLERQQEEFLEKSSSIYNQIEDFKQKIEDYESRLNSELQKIQDKYNEFHQNFITSQESRSQQFLELKEEFIEEFRELTETLNKETQEIISSFKEEFDSAKEELLSTQESFFEETKQKLADYDSMLESHKKSVEELVGIISTSSISGHFKEVADYKRKLANRWQIGTILSFLLTIGFGFYTFIIEKDSIDWPGLVARIVVTAALGSLTAYAAKQAAYNEAEERKNRKMEVELKTLNPYLASFSPEDQIKLKQQLFPLIFGKEEVAVSQESTQTSVNSLNSNNAALDTNLLLQTVMEFIKNSKNQ
;
A
#
# COMPACT_ATOMS: atom_id res chain seq x y z
N MET A 1 -60.41 63.68 111.24
CA MET A 1 -59.22 63.32 112.05
C MET A 1 -58.52 64.59 112.47
N SER A 2 -58.06 64.71 113.71
CA SER A 2 -57.21 65.83 114.16
C SER A 2 -55.94 65.91 113.29
N LEU A 3 -55.47 67.14 113.02
CA LEU A 3 -54.21 67.40 112.31
C LEU A 3 -53.01 66.68 112.98
N ILE A 4 -53.06 66.51 114.31
CA ILE A 4 -52.07 65.76 115.09
C ILE A 4 -52.07 64.27 114.73
N ASN A 5 -53.25 63.66 114.57
CA ASN A 5 -53.35 62.23 114.21
C ASN A 5 -52.87 61.95 112.78
N GLN A 6 -52.97 62.93 111.87
CA GLN A 6 -52.49 62.79 110.50
C GLN A 6 -50.96 62.86 110.38
N ILE A 7 -50.30 63.55 111.31
CA ILE A 7 -48.84 63.72 111.36
C ILE A 7 -48.18 62.53 112.07
N ILE A 8 -48.77 62.05 113.17
CA ILE A 8 -48.21 60.94 113.97
C ILE A 8 -48.40 59.59 113.26
N ASN A 9 -49.56 59.35 112.64
CA ASN A 9 -49.85 58.08 111.96
C ASN A 9 -49.64 58.15 110.44
N HIS A 10 -48.67 58.96 110.00
CA HIS A 10 -48.43 59.16 108.57
C HIS A 10 -47.90 57.86 107.91
N PRO A 11 -48.34 57.49 106.70
CA PRO A 11 -47.91 56.25 106.03
C PRO A 11 -46.40 56.15 105.80
N MET A 12 -45.69 57.29 105.71
CA MET A 12 -44.23 57.38 105.55
C MET A 12 -43.45 56.42 106.46
N TYR A 13 -43.81 56.34 107.74
CA TYR A 13 -43.10 55.49 108.71
C TYR A 13 -43.18 54.02 108.30
N SER A 14 -44.39 53.54 107.97
CA SER A 14 -44.60 52.17 107.47
C SER A 14 -43.96 51.92 106.11
N THR A 15 -43.92 52.91 105.23
CA THR A 15 -43.29 52.82 103.90
C THR A 15 -41.77 52.70 104.02
N LEU A 16 -41.16 53.41 104.98
CA LEU A 16 -39.74 53.32 105.28
C LEU A 16 -39.36 51.95 105.84
N ASP A 17 -40.17 51.43 106.76
CA ASP A 17 -39.93 50.10 107.34
C ASP A 17 -40.00 49.00 106.27
N LYS A 18 -40.98 49.08 105.36
CA LYS A 18 -41.07 48.21 104.18
C LYS A 18 -39.84 48.32 103.26
N ALA A 19 -39.26 49.51 103.11
CA ALA A 19 -38.07 49.73 102.30
C ALA A 19 -36.84 49.07 102.92
N LYS A 20 -36.69 49.19 104.24
CA LYS A 20 -35.61 48.51 104.96
C LYS A 20 -35.77 46.99 104.92
N GLU A 21 -36.98 46.47 105.13
CA GLU A 21 -37.26 45.03 105.03
C GLU A 21 -36.99 44.48 103.61
N SER A 22 -37.43 45.20 102.58
CA SER A 22 -37.16 44.82 101.19
C SER A 22 -35.66 44.81 100.89
N LEU A 23 -34.93 45.79 101.42
CA LEU A 23 -33.48 45.85 101.29
C LEU A 23 -32.78 44.70 102.03
N GLU A 24 -33.21 44.37 103.24
CA GLU A 24 -32.69 43.23 104.00
C GLU A 24 -32.92 41.91 103.26
N ASN A 25 -34.07 41.72 102.62
CA ASN A 25 -34.35 40.55 101.79
C ASN A 25 -33.38 40.41 100.61
N ILE A 26 -33.04 41.50 99.93
CA ILE A 26 -32.03 41.51 98.86
C ILE A 26 -30.66 41.16 99.43
N GLU A 27 -30.33 41.72 100.60
CA GLU A 27 -29.04 41.53 101.25
C GLU A 27 -28.81 40.14 101.85
N ASN A 28 -29.88 39.38 102.09
CA ASN A 28 -29.81 38.00 102.54
C ASN A 28 -29.77 37.01 101.36
N ASN A 29 -29.95 37.47 100.12
CA ASN A 29 -29.84 36.65 98.93
C ASN A 29 -28.38 36.61 98.42
N GLU A 30 -27.60 35.67 98.96
CA GLU A 30 -26.17 35.53 98.64
C GLU A 30 -25.90 35.24 97.16
N GLU A 31 -26.75 34.44 96.50
CA GLU A 31 -26.64 34.13 95.07
C GLU A 31 -26.83 35.38 94.22
N PHE A 32 -27.84 36.19 94.54
CA PHE A 32 -28.10 37.43 93.84
C PHE A 32 -26.97 38.44 94.02
N ILE A 33 -26.51 38.67 95.26
CA ILE A 33 -25.41 39.60 95.56
C ILE A 33 -24.15 39.18 94.83
N SER A 34 -23.87 37.87 94.77
CA SER A 34 -22.76 37.34 94.00
C SER A 34 -22.91 37.70 92.52
N SER A 35 -24.11 37.62 91.94
CA SER A 35 -24.30 37.96 90.51
C SER A 35 -24.11 39.44 90.15
N LEU A 36 -24.00 40.35 91.13
CA LEU A 36 -23.90 41.79 90.90
C LEU A 36 -22.50 42.24 90.49
N ASP A 37 -22.46 43.27 89.66
CA ASP A 37 -21.24 44.02 89.35
C ASP A 37 -20.90 45.03 90.45
N GLU A 38 -19.72 45.63 90.35
CA GLU A 38 -19.21 46.57 91.35
C GLU A 38 -20.15 47.78 91.54
N TYR A 39 -20.71 48.31 90.44
CA TYR A 39 -21.57 49.48 90.48
C TYR A 39 -22.91 49.19 91.18
N ALA A 40 -23.50 48.02 90.91
CA ALA A 40 -24.70 47.55 91.58
C ALA A 40 -24.47 47.32 93.08
N ILE A 41 -23.33 46.76 93.48
CA ILE A 41 -22.95 46.60 94.89
C ILE A 41 -22.82 47.98 95.57
N GLN A 42 -22.19 48.96 94.92
CA GLN A 42 -22.09 50.33 95.45
C GLN A 42 -23.47 50.98 95.62
N ALA A 43 -24.36 50.84 94.63
CA ALA A 43 -25.71 51.38 94.69
C ALA A 43 -26.56 50.73 95.80
N LEU A 44 -26.40 49.42 96.03
CA LEU A 44 -27.07 48.69 97.12
C LEU A 44 -26.61 49.23 98.49
N ASN A 45 -25.30 49.37 98.66
CA ASN A 45 -24.70 49.91 99.89
C ASN A 45 -25.12 51.37 100.14
N ARG A 46 -25.20 52.19 99.09
CA ARG A 46 -25.71 53.57 99.20
C ARG A 46 -27.19 53.60 99.60
N THR A 47 -28.02 52.73 99.03
CA THR A 47 -29.43 52.60 99.39
C THR A 47 -29.59 52.29 100.88
N ARG A 48 -28.80 51.33 101.40
CA ARG A 48 -28.73 51.03 102.84
C ARG A 48 -28.39 52.25 103.68
N ALA A 49 -27.32 52.95 103.31
CA ALA A 49 -26.84 54.11 104.06
C ALA A 49 -27.89 55.23 104.13
N VAL A 50 -28.54 55.55 103.01
CA VAL A 50 -29.53 56.63 102.93
C VAL A 50 -30.81 56.30 103.69
N LEU A 51 -31.34 55.07 103.54
CA LEU A 51 -32.54 54.66 104.27
C LEU A 51 -32.31 54.60 105.79
N SER A 52 -31.15 54.11 106.22
CA SER A 52 -30.77 54.13 107.65
C SER A 52 -30.60 55.56 108.16
N HIS A 53 -29.97 56.45 107.38
CA HIS A 53 -29.85 57.87 107.75
C HIS A 53 -31.22 58.53 107.94
N LEU A 54 -32.15 58.29 107.01
CA LEU A 54 -33.51 58.82 107.08
C LEU A 54 -34.26 58.30 108.32
N LYS A 55 -34.16 56.99 108.62
CA LYS A 55 -34.82 56.36 109.78
C LYS A 55 -34.37 57.01 111.09
N VAL A 56 -33.06 57.19 111.25
CA VAL A 56 -32.50 57.84 112.44
C VAL A 56 -33.03 59.27 112.57
N ARG A 57 -32.99 60.04 111.48
CA ARG A 57 -33.44 61.45 111.48
C ARG A 57 -34.90 61.60 111.88
N ILE A 58 -35.77 60.78 111.30
CA ILE A 58 -37.21 60.82 111.59
C ILE A 58 -37.53 60.38 113.03
N ASN A 59 -36.79 59.41 113.58
CA ASN A 59 -37.01 58.95 114.95
C ASN A 59 -36.47 59.93 116.02
N SER A 60 -35.52 60.78 115.65
CA SER A 60 -34.87 61.74 116.57
C SER A 60 -35.61 63.07 116.78
N ILE A 61 -36.72 63.31 116.05
CA ILE A 61 -37.47 64.56 116.09
C ILE A 61 -38.88 64.36 116.65
N ASP A 62 -39.40 65.36 117.38
CA ASP A 62 -40.81 65.39 117.77
C ASP A 62 -41.69 65.38 116.49
N PRO A 63 -42.61 64.39 116.34
CA PRO A 63 -43.49 64.31 115.18
C PRO A 63 -44.26 65.61 114.90
N LEU A 64 -44.60 66.40 115.91
CA LEU A 64 -45.31 67.68 115.75
C LEU A 64 -44.49 68.76 115.02
N LEU A 65 -43.17 68.63 115.02
CA LEU A 65 -42.26 69.54 114.32
C LEU A 65 -42.05 69.16 112.85
N LEU A 66 -42.56 68.01 112.41
CA LEU A 66 -42.51 67.58 111.02
C LEU A 66 -43.69 68.14 110.23
N ARG A 67 -43.37 68.93 109.20
CA ARG A 67 -44.38 69.43 108.26
C ARG A 67 -44.95 68.28 107.44
N LYS A 68 -46.28 68.13 107.41
CA LYS A 68 -46.98 67.09 106.63
C LYS A 68 -46.53 67.04 105.16
N ALA A 69 -46.35 68.19 104.52
CA ALA A 69 -45.90 68.25 103.12
C ALA A 69 -44.53 67.57 102.89
N LEU A 70 -43.62 67.66 103.87
CA LEU A 70 -42.32 66.98 103.79
C LEU A 70 -42.48 65.47 103.96
N GLN A 71 -43.38 65.03 104.84
CA GLN A 71 -43.71 63.62 105.01
C GLN A 71 -44.36 63.04 103.74
N ASP A 72 -45.23 63.79 103.06
CA ASP A 72 -45.84 63.41 101.79
C ASP A 72 -44.77 63.26 100.67
N GLN A 73 -43.82 64.20 100.59
CA GLN A 73 -42.69 64.16 99.64
C GLN A 73 -41.77 62.95 99.87
N ILE A 74 -41.37 62.72 101.13
CA ILE A 74 -40.52 61.57 101.49
C ILE A 74 -41.27 60.26 101.22
N ASN A 75 -42.55 60.17 101.59
CA ASN A 75 -43.37 58.99 101.34
C ASN A 75 -43.49 58.67 99.84
N THR A 76 -43.58 59.70 98.98
CA THR A 76 -43.64 59.51 97.53
C THR A 76 -42.35 58.86 97.01
N GLU A 77 -41.18 59.36 97.41
CA GLU A 77 -39.91 58.75 96.99
C GLU A 77 -39.69 57.37 97.59
N LEU A 78 -40.08 57.15 98.84
CA LEU A 78 -40.00 55.82 99.47
C LEU A 78 -40.88 54.79 98.76
N ASN A 79 -42.08 55.16 98.29
CA ASN A 79 -42.91 54.25 97.49
C ASN A 79 -42.23 53.89 96.16
N ASN A 80 -41.60 54.87 95.51
CA ASN A 80 -40.86 54.62 94.27
C ASN A 80 -39.63 53.72 94.50
N ILE A 81 -38.90 53.94 95.59
CA ILE A 81 -37.77 53.09 95.99
C ILE A 81 -38.27 51.68 96.32
N ASN A 82 -39.37 51.54 97.07
CA ASN A 82 -39.98 50.23 97.35
C ASN A 82 -40.30 49.46 96.07
N ASN A 83 -40.90 50.11 95.07
CA ASN A 83 -41.17 49.46 93.78
C ASN A 83 -39.88 48.98 93.09
N GLN A 84 -38.80 49.75 93.18
CA GLN A 84 -37.49 49.38 92.64
C GLN A 84 -36.80 48.26 93.43
N LEU A 85 -36.97 48.22 94.75
CA LEU A 85 -36.46 47.17 95.63
C LEU A 85 -37.26 45.88 95.51
N ILE A 86 -38.58 45.94 95.29
CA ILE A 86 -39.39 44.75 95.01
C ILE A 86 -38.98 44.15 93.65
N GLY A 87 -38.71 45.00 92.65
CA GLY A 87 -38.19 44.59 91.34
C GLY A 87 -36.67 44.43 91.27
N PHE A 88 -35.99 44.09 92.38
CA PHE A 88 -34.54 44.20 92.51
C PHE A 88 -33.73 43.49 91.43
N GLU A 89 -34.16 42.32 90.94
CA GLU A 89 -33.43 41.60 89.89
C GLU A 89 -33.28 42.41 88.61
N THR A 90 -34.32 43.17 88.24
CA THR A 90 -34.32 44.03 87.06
C THR A 90 -33.66 45.39 87.34
N THR A 91 -33.77 45.88 88.57
CA THR A 91 -33.21 47.17 88.98
C THR A 91 -31.69 47.10 89.06
N PHE A 92 -31.14 46.11 89.77
CA PHE A 92 -29.71 46.05 90.06
C PHE A 92 -28.86 45.44 88.93
N LYS A 93 -29.47 44.82 87.91
CA LYS A 93 -28.76 44.36 86.70
C LYS A 93 -28.68 45.42 85.60
N ASN A 94 -29.26 46.61 85.80
CA ASN A 94 -29.30 47.67 84.80
C ASN A 94 -28.83 49.02 85.37
N HIS A 95 -27.71 49.52 84.85
CA HIS A 95 -27.09 50.78 85.27
C HIS A 95 -28.02 51.99 85.16
N ASN A 96 -28.93 52.03 84.18
CA ASN A 96 -29.90 53.12 84.07
C ASN A 96 -30.92 53.11 85.21
N ASN A 97 -31.35 51.92 85.64
CA ASN A 97 -32.25 51.76 86.78
C ASN A 97 -31.56 52.16 88.09
N LEU A 98 -30.28 51.81 88.23
CA LEU A 98 -29.44 52.22 89.36
C LEU A 98 -29.24 53.74 89.41
N ASN A 99 -29.04 54.40 88.26
CA ASN A 99 -28.97 55.86 88.18
C ASN A 99 -30.28 56.51 88.64
N ASN A 100 -31.42 55.96 88.21
CA ASN A 100 -32.74 56.43 88.65
C ASN A 100 -32.95 56.22 90.16
N LEU A 101 -32.55 55.06 90.69
CA LEU A 101 -32.58 54.79 92.14
C LEU A 101 -31.72 55.81 92.90
N ASN A 102 -30.50 56.06 92.43
CA ASN A 102 -29.58 57.05 92.99
C ASN A 102 -30.18 58.45 93.03
N GLN A 103 -30.85 58.90 91.97
CA GLN A 103 -31.56 60.19 91.95
C GLN A 103 -32.67 60.28 93.00
N ARG A 104 -33.41 59.19 93.24
CA ARG A 104 -34.44 59.15 94.30
C ARG A 104 -33.83 59.22 95.69
N LEU A 105 -32.69 58.57 95.90
CA LEU A 105 -31.94 58.66 97.15
C LEU A 105 -31.42 60.09 97.38
N ASP A 106 -30.97 60.78 96.33
CA ASP A 106 -30.59 62.20 96.40
C ASP A 106 -31.76 63.10 96.78
N ASN A 107 -32.96 62.86 96.23
CA ASN A 107 -34.17 63.57 96.63
C ASN A 107 -34.49 63.33 98.12
N ILE A 108 -34.38 62.09 98.61
CA ILE A 108 -34.54 61.78 100.04
C ILE A 108 -33.53 62.55 100.88
N LEU A 109 -32.25 62.60 100.50
CA LEU A 109 -31.23 63.35 101.23
C LEU A 109 -31.55 64.85 101.25
N ALA A 110 -32.01 65.41 100.12
CA ALA A 110 -32.42 66.80 100.03
C ALA A 110 -33.61 67.11 100.97
N TYR A 111 -34.62 66.23 101.04
CA TYR A 111 -35.74 66.38 101.96
C TYR A 111 -35.33 66.19 103.44
N THR A 112 -34.46 65.22 103.71
CA THR A 112 -33.95 64.95 105.06
C THR A 112 -33.15 66.12 105.62
N SER A 113 -32.43 66.86 104.78
CA SER A 113 -31.67 68.04 105.19
C SER A 113 -32.54 69.17 105.75
N GLN A 114 -33.84 69.18 105.43
CA GLN A 114 -34.81 70.17 105.91
C GLN A 114 -35.41 69.80 107.29
N ILE A 115 -35.05 68.65 107.86
CA ILE A 115 -35.46 68.22 109.19
C ILE A 115 -34.49 68.81 110.22
N VAL A 116 -35.01 69.64 111.14
CA VAL A 116 -34.22 70.28 112.20
C VAL A 116 -33.74 69.21 113.19
N ASN A 117 -32.44 69.16 113.47
CA ASN A 117 -31.86 68.17 114.38
C ASN A 117 -31.59 68.74 115.77
N LEU A 118 -31.88 67.95 116.81
CA LEU A 118 -31.31 68.08 118.14
C LEU A 118 -30.37 66.88 118.34
N ILE A 119 -29.10 67.12 118.65
CA ILE A 119 -28.16 66.02 118.94
C ILE A 119 -28.57 65.42 120.30
N ASN A 120 -29.03 64.17 120.29
CA ASN A 120 -29.41 63.39 121.48
C ASN A 120 -28.48 62.17 121.66
N GLU A 121 -28.57 61.50 122.81
CA GLU A 121 -27.73 60.35 123.20
C GLU A 121 -27.83 59.15 122.21
N ASP A 122 -28.97 59.00 121.52
CA ASP A 122 -29.23 57.98 120.48
C ASP A 122 -28.33 58.11 119.23
N SER A 123 -27.68 59.27 119.03
CA SER A 123 -26.76 59.49 117.91
C SER A 123 -25.47 58.66 117.99
N ILE A 124 -25.11 58.15 119.17
CA ILE A 124 -23.96 57.24 119.37
C ILE A 124 -24.26 55.83 118.82
N GLU A 125 -25.50 55.35 118.95
CA GLU A 125 -25.93 54.05 118.39
C GLU A 125 -25.90 54.05 116.85
N THR A 126 -26.26 55.18 116.25
CA THR A 126 -26.20 55.41 114.79
C THR A 126 -24.77 55.28 114.23
N ILE A 127 -23.76 55.74 114.97
CA ILE A 127 -22.35 55.59 114.57
C ILE A 127 -21.96 54.11 114.54
N ARG A 128 -22.43 53.32 115.52
CA ARG A 128 -22.18 51.87 115.57
C ARG A 128 -22.83 51.12 114.40
N GLU A 129 -24.07 51.44 114.07
CA GLU A 129 -24.76 50.88 112.90
C GLU A 129 -24.05 51.23 111.59
N THR A 130 -23.57 52.47 111.46
CA THR A 130 -22.80 52.92 110.30
C THR A 130 -21.50 52.12 110.14
N VAL A 131 -20.76 51.90 111.22
CA VAL A 131 -19.55 51.06 111.20
C VAL A 131 -19.86 49.62 110.78
N THR A 132 -20.97 49.03 111.27
CA THR A 132 -21.41 47.69 110.85
C THR A 132 -21.75 47.63 109.36
N SER A 133 -22.47 48.64 108.85
CA SER A 133 -22.83 48.73 107.43
C SER A 133 -21.61 48.90 106.52
N PHE A 134 -20.61 49.67 106.96
CA PHE A 134 -19.36 49.85 106.26
C PHE A 134 -18.55 48.54 106.21
N ARG A 135 -18.46 47.82 107.33
CA ARG A 135 -17.82 46.49 107.37
C ARG A 135 -18.48 45.50 106.40
N LYS A 136 -19.82 45.52 106.30
CA LYS A 136 -20.56 44.69 105.34
C LYS A 136 -20.20 45.05 103.88
N SER A 137 -20.13 46.35 103.57
CA SER A 137 -19.70 46.83 102.24
C SER A 137 -18.28 46.40 101.88
N VAL A 138 -17.33 46.53 102.82
CA VAL A 138 -15.94 46.09 102.62
C VAL A 138 -15.87 44.58 102.44
N GLY A 139 -16.65 43.81 103.20
CA GLY A 139 -16.76 42.36 103.03
C GLY A 139 -17.25 41.96 101.63
N GLN A 140 -18.32 42.60 101.14
CA GLN A 140 -18.85 42.34 99.80
C GLN A 140 -17.84 42.66 98.69
N GLN A 141 -17.15 43.80 98.79
CA GLN A 141 -16.10 44.16 97.82
C GLN A 141 -14.91 43.18 97.86
N LYS A 142 -14.51 42.75 99.06
CA LYS A 142 -13.45 41.74 99.22
C LYS A 142 -13.84 40.43 98.54
N SER A 143 -15.04 39.91 98.79
CA SER A 143 -15.52 38.66 98.17
C SER A 143 -15.62 38.77 96.65
N PHE A 144 -16.04 39.93 96.13
CA PHE A 144 -16.04 40.18 94.68
C PHE A 144 -14.63 40.11 94.07
N LEU A 145 -13.63 40.70 94.74
CA LEU A 145 -12.23 40.64 94.31
C LEU A 145 -11.65 39.23 94.38
N GLU A 146 -11.93 38.48 95.46
CA GLU A 146 -11.49 37.09 95.61
C GLU A 146 -12.03 36.21 94.47
N ARG A 147 -13.31 36.37 94.10
CA ARG A 147 -13.88 35.65 92.97
C ARG A 147 -13.26 36.03 91.63
N GLN A 148 -13.05 37.33 91.37
CA GLN A 148 -12.38 37.76 90.13
C GLN A 148 -10.95 37.21 90.03
N GLN A 149 -10.24 37.12 91.15
CA GLN A 149 -8.92 36.51 91.21
C GLN A 149 -8.98 35.02 90.83
N GLU A 150 -9.95 34.28 91.37
CA GLU A 150 -10.14 32.86 91.06
C GLU A 150 -10.47 32.63 89.58
N GLU A 151 -11.42 33.38 89.02
CA GLU A 151 -11.76 33.32 87.59
C GLU A 151 -10.56 33.66 86.69
N PHE A 152 -9.76 34.66 87.10
CA PHE A 152 -8.56 35.04 86.36
C PHE A 152 -7.51 33.91 86.37
N LEU A 153 -7.29 33.28 87.52
CA LEU A 153 -6.37 32.14 87.65
C LEU A 153 -6.84 30.95 86.81
N GLU A 154 -8.13 30.65 86.80
CA GLU A 154 -8.70 29.57 85.98
C GLU A 154 -8.51 29.85 84.48
N LYS A 155 -8.84 31.06 84.02
CA LYS A 155 -8.62 31.49 82.63
C LYS A 155 -7.14 31.43 82.25
N SER A 156 -6.26 31.90 83.13
CA SER A 156 -4.81 31.84 82.90
C SER A 156 -4.31 30.40 82.78
N SER A 157 -4.80 29.48 83.63
CA SER A 157 -4.45 28.06 83.55
C SER A 157 -4.96 27.42 82.26
N SER A 158 -6.20 27.74 81.86
CA SER A 158 -6.77 27.28 80.59
C SER A 158 -5.95 27.73 79.39
N ILE A 159 -5.55 29.01 79.34
CA ILE A 159 -4.70 29.56 78.28
C ILE A 159 -3.34 28.85 78.25
N TYR A 160 -2.73 28.63 79.41
CA TYR A 160 -1.45 27.92 79.49
C TYR A 160 -1.55 26.50 78.92
N ASN A 161 -2.62 25.76 79.29
CA ASN A 161 -2.85 24.41 78.78
C ASN A 161 -3.08 24.40 77.25
N GLN A 162 -3.79 25.41 76.71
CA GLN A 162 -3.97 25.55 75.26
C GLN A 162 -2.65 25.84 74.55
N ILE A 163 -1.78 26.67 75.14
CA ILE A 163 -0.44 26.95 74.58
C ILE A 163 0.40 25.66 74.52
N GLU A 164 0.37 24.84 75.58
CA GLU A 164 1.12 23.58 75.60
C GLU A 164 0.56 22.56 74.59
N ASP A 165 -0.77 22.47 74.45
CA ASP A 165 -1.41 21.63 73.43
C ASP A 165 -1.06 22.10 72.00
N PHE A 166 -1.08 23.42 71.74
CA PHE A 166 -0.66 23.95 70.44
C PHE A 166 0.81 23.69 70.15
N LYS A 167 1.68 23.81 71.15
CA LYS A 167 3.10 23.48 71.00
C LYS A 167 3.29 22.00 70.64
N GLN A 168 2.61 21.08 71.32
CA GLN A 168 2.67 19.66 71.02
C GLN A 168 2.15 19.34 69.60
N LYS A 169 1.08 20.02 69.15
CA LYS A 169 0.57 19.90 67.78
C LYS A 169 1.56 20.38 66.74
N ILE A 170 2.28 21.47 67.01
CA ILE A 170 3.33 21.98 66.12
C ILE A 170 4.46 20.95 65.99
N GLU A 171 4.92 20.37 67.10
CA GLU A 171 5.96 19.33 67.09
C GLU A 171 5.51 18.06 66.33
N ASP A 172 4.26 17.62 66.50
CA ASP A 172 3.71 16.49 65.72
C ASP A 172 3.62 16.81 64.22
N TYR A 173 3.17 18.00 63.84
CA TYR A 173 3.12 18.42 62.44
C TYR A 173 4.51 18.53 61.81
N GLU A 174 5.49 19.07 62.53
CA GLU A 174 6.88 19.13 62.06
C GLU A 174 7.45 17.72 61.82
N SER A 175 7.22 16.80 62.75
CA SER A 175 7.61 15.39 62.62
C SER A 175 6.99 14.72 61.41
N ARG A 176 5.67 14.89 61.19
CA ARG A 176 4.96 14.35 60.03
C ARG A 176 5.46 14.93 58.72
N LEU A 177 5.70 16.25 58.67
CA LEU A 177 6.17 16.93 57.48
C LEU A 177 7.57 16.45 57.10
N ASN A 178 8.46 16.29 58.08
CA ASN A 178 9.79 15.71 57.88
C ASN A 178 9.72 14.25 57.38
N SER A 179 8.81 13.45 57.93
CA SER A 179 8.61 12.07 57.46
C SER A 179 8.10 12.00 56.03
N GLU A 180 7.12 12.83 55.65
CA GLU A 180 6.60 12.87 54.28
C GLU A 180 7.63 13.43 53.29
N LEU A 181 8.42 14.43 53.68
CA LEU A 181 9.55 14.91 52.86
C LEU A 181 10.56 13.80 52.58
N GLN A 182 10.91 13.01 53.59
CA GLN A 182 11.81 11.87 53.41
C GLN A 182 11.22 10.84 52.43
N LYS A 183 9.94 10.49 52.58
CA LYS A 183 9.27 9.55 51.64
C LYS A 183 9.24 10.08 50.20
N ILE A 184 9.00 11.38 50.02
CA ILE A 184 9.03 12.01 48.69
C ILE A 184 10.44 11.95 48.11
N GLN A 185 11.46 12.23 48.91
CA GLN A 185 12.86 12.16 48.49
C GLN A 185 13.27 10.73 48.12
N ASP A 186 12.87 9.74 48.91
CA ASP A 186 13.14 8.33 48.64
C ASP A 186 12.46 7.88 47.33
N LYS A 187 11.18 8.21 47.13
CA LYS A 187 10.46 7.92 45.88
C LYS A 187 11.06 8.63 44.67
N TYR A 188 11.50 9.88 44.84
CA TYR A 188 12.15 10.64 43.78
C TYR A 188 13.46 9.95 43.37
N ASN A 189 14.27 9.54 44.34
CA ASN A 189 15.53 8.85 44.08
C ASN A 189 15.29 7.49 43.41
N GLU A 190 14.29 6.72 43.88
CA GLU A 190 13.90 5.44 43.26
C GLU A 190 13.46 5.64 41.81
N PHE A 191 12.57 6.60 41.55
CA PHE A 191 12.10 6.90 40.19
C PHE A 191 13.25 7.36 39.28
N HIS A 192 14.13 8.23 39.79
CA HIS A 192 15.28 8.71 39.05
C HIS A 192 16.23 7.55 38.68
N GLN A 193 16.56 6.68 39.63
CA GLN A 193 17.43 5.52 39.37
C GLN A 193 16.80 4.51 38.40
N ASN A 194 15.50 4.22 38.56
CA ASN A 194 14.77 3.36 37.64
C ASN A 194 14.73 3.95 36.22
N PHE A 195 14.56 5.26 36.09
CA PHE A 195 14.59 5.94 34.79
C PHE A 195 15.96 5.83 34.13
N ILE A 196 17.04 6.17 34.84
CA ILE A 196 18.41 6.09 34.31
C ILE A 196 18.75 4.65 33.90
N THR A 197 18.49 3.68 34.77
CA THR A 197 18.74 2.25 34.49
C THR A 197 17.94 1.76 33.29
N SER A 198 16.66 2.12 33.19
CA SER A 198 15.81 1.75 32.04
C SER A 198 16.29 2.40 30.75
N GLN A 199 16.74 3.66 30.81
CA GLN A 199 17.25 4.39 29.66
C GLN A 199 18.58 3.80 29.17
N GLU A 200 19.48 3.43 30.09
CA GLU A 200 20.74 2.78 29.79
C GLU A 200 20.51 1.39 29.18
N SER A 201 19.61 0.59 29.77
CA SER A 201 19.21 -0.72 29.25
C SER A 201 18.62 -0.63 27.84
N ARG A 202 17.72 0.33 27.57
CA ARG A 202 17.17 0.56 26.23
C ARG A 202 18.24 0.99 25.23
N SER A 203 19.16 1.85 25.65
CA SER A 203 20.27 2.28 24.80
C SER A 203 21.17 1.10 24.44
N GLN A 204 21.47 0.22 25.41
CA GLN A 204 22.28 -0.97 25.19
C GLN A 204 21.56 -1.96 24.26
N GLN A 205 20.29 -2.27 24.52
CA GLN A 205 19.49 -3.14 23.64
C GLN A 205 19.41 -2.61 22.20
N PHE A 206 19.29 -1.29 22.03
CA PHE A 206 19.29 -0.69 20.69
C PHE A 206 20.65 -0.84 19.99
N LEU A 207 21.76 -0.69 20.72
CA LEU A 207 23.10 -0.91 20.16
C LEU A 207 23.32 -2.38 19.78
N GLU A 208 22.90 -3.31 20.63
CA GLU A 208 22.98 -4.75 20.36
C GLU A 208 22.16 -5.13 19.12
N LEU A 209 20.90 -4.69 19.02
CA LEU A 209 20.06 -4.91 17.84
C LEU A 209 20.65 -4.30 16.56
N LYS A 210 21.29 -3.14 16.68
CA LYS A 210 21.96 -2.50 15.55
C LYS A 210 23.16 -3.33 15.08
N GLU A 211 23.96 -3.85 16.01
CA GLU A 211 25.10 -4.72 15.68
C GLU A 211 24.64 -6.03 15.04
N GLU A 212 23.62 -6.66 15.61
CA GLU A 212 23.00 -7.88 15.07
C GLU A 212 22.49 -7.65 13.64
N PHE A 213 21.76 -6.56 13.40
CA PHE A 213 21.28 -6.21 12.06
C PHE A 213 22.42 -5.97 11.05
N ILE A 214 23.52 -5.33 11.48
CA ILE A 214 24.69 -5.13 10.62
C ILE A 214 25.34 -6.48 10.26
N GLU A 215 25.42 -7.41 11.22
CA GLU A 215 26.01 -8.72 10.97
C GLU A 215 25.13 -9.57 10.06
N GLU A 216 23.82 -9.65 10.31
CA GLU A 216 22.86 -10.34 9.44
C GLU A 216 22.91 -9.79 8.01
N PHE A 217 22.98 -8.46 7.86
CA PHE A 217 23.07 -7.84 6.54
C PHE A 217 24.39 -8.13 5.84
N ARG A 218 25.50 -8.21 6.59
CA ARG A 218 26.81 -8.61 6.05
C ARG A 218 26.78 -10.06 5.59
N GLU A 219 26.28 -10.98 6.41
CA GLU A 219 26.15 -12.40 6.06
C GLU A 219 25.27 -12.59 4.81
N LEU A 220 24.11 -11.92 4.76
CA LEU A 220 23.24 -11.95 3.58
C LEU A 220 23.97 -11.43 2.33
N THR A 221 24.73 -10.34 2.45
CA THR A 221 25.48 -9.77 1.34
C THR A 221 26.59 -10.71 0.86
N GLU A 222 27.29 -11.38 1.78
CA GLU A 222 28.33 -12.36 1.46
C GLU A 222 27.73 -13.60 0.77
N THR A 223 26.62 -14.12 1.27
CA THR A 223 25.90 -15.25 0.65
C THR A 223 25.42 -14.89 -0.76
N LEU A 224 24.76 -13.74 -0.93
CA LEU A 224 24.31 -13.29 -2.26
C LEU A 224 25.47 -13.10 -3.24
N ASN A 225 26.58 -12.54 -2.79
CA ASN A 225 27.78 -12.40 -3.62
C ASN A 225 28.32 -13.77 -4.03
N LYS A 226 28.40 -14.73 -3.10
CA LYS A 226 28.86 -16.09 -3.39
C LYS A 226 27.95 -16.80 -4.39
N GLU A 227 26.64 -16.81 -4.15
CA GLU A 227 25.65 -17.42 -5.05
C GLU A 227 25.70 -16.78 -6.45
N THR A 228 25.83 -15.45 -6.51
CA THR A 228 25.96 -14.73 -7.79
C THR A 228 27.23 -15.14 -8.53
N GLN A 229 28.37 -15.29 -7.83
CA GLN A 229 29.62 -15.74 -8.44
C GLN A 229 29.54 -17.19 -8.91
N GLU A 230 28.87 -18.07 -8.16
CA GLU A 230 28.63 -19.46 -8.56
C GLU A 230 27.77 -19.52 -9.83
N ILE A 231 26.68 -18.75 -9.90
CA ILE A 231 25.82 -18.66 -11.10
C ILE A 231 26.58 -18.09 -12.30
N ILE A 232 27.40 -17.04 -12.10
CA ILE A 232 28.23 -16.47 -13.18
C ILE A 232 29.21 -17.52 -13.70
N SER A 233 29.83 -18.28 -12.80
CA SER A 233 30.80 -19.31 -13.16
C SER A 233 30.13 -20.46 -13.91
N SER A 234 28.98 -20.96 -13.42
CA SER A 234 28.24 -22.03 -14.10
C SER A 234 27.74 -21.59 -15.48
N PHE A 235 27.20 -20.36 -15.58
CA PHE A 235 26.77 -19.81 -16.86
C PHE A 235 27.93 -19.66 -17.85
N LYS A 236 29.12 -19.28 -17.36
CA LYS A 236 30.31 -19.18 -18.19
C LYS A 236 30.76 -20.55 -18.70
N GLU A 237 30.77 -21.57 -17.85
CA GLU A 237 31.08 -22.95 -18.26
C GLU A 237 30.07 -23.50 -19.27
N GLU A 238 28.77 -23.27 -19.06
CA GLU A 238 27.71 -23.63 -20.01
C GLU A 238 27.90 -22.91 -21.35
N PHE A 239 28.21 -21.61 -21.31
CA PHE A 239 28.44 -20.80 -22.51
C PHE A 239 29.68 -21.28 -23.28
N ASP A 240 30.79 -21.54 -22.59
CA ASP A 240 32.02 -22.04 -23.21
C ASP A 240 31.79 -23.45 -23.81
N SER A 241 31.03 -24.32 -23.12
CA SER A 241 30.64 -25.64 -23.64
C SER A 241 29.76 -25.53 -24.89
N ALA A 242 28.73 -24.67 -24.87
CA ALA A 242 27.87 -24.43 -26.02
C ALA A 242 28.64 -23.84 -27.20
N LYS A 243 29.63 -22.98 -26.94
CA LYS A 243 30.52 -22.43 -27.95
C LYS A 243 31.40 -23.52 -28.58
N GLU A 244 31.99 -24.41 -27.77
CA GLU A 244 32.77 -25.54 -28.28
C GLU A 244 31.92 -26.50 -29.11
N GLU A 245 30.70 -26.81 -28.67
CA GLU A 245 29.74 -27.62 -29.42
C GLU A 245 29.37 -26.97 -30.76
N LEU A 246 29.14 -25.66 -30.77
CA LEU A 246 28.87 -24.90 -31.99
C LEU A 246 30.06 -24.97 -32.97
N LEU A 247 31.28 -24.78 -32.48
CA LEU A 247 32.50 -24.85 -33.31
C LEU A 247 32.70 -26.26 -33.89
N SER A 248 32.51 -27.31 -33.08
CA SER A 248 32.58 -28.70 -33.52
C SER A 248 31.51 -29.03 -34.57
N THR A 249 30.28 -28.57 -34.35
CA THR A 249 29.17 -28.71 -35.31
C THR A 249 29.47 -27.97 -36.62
N GLN A 250 30.03 -26.77 -36.53
CA GLN A 250 30.45 -26.00 -37.70
C GLN A 250 31.55 -26.73 -38.49
N GLU A 251 32.55 -27.28 -37.82
CA GLU A 251 33.67 -27.98 -38.47
C GLU A 251 33.22 -29.29 -39.12
N SER A 252 32.41 -30.09 -38.42
CA SER A 252 31.79 -31.29 -39.00
C SER A 252 30.90 -30.98 -40.20
N PHE A 253 30.11 -29.89 -40.15
CA PHE A 253 29.31 -29.43 -41.27
C PHE A 253 30.18 -29.01 -42.47
N PHE A 254 31.31 -28.34 -42.23
CA PHE A 254 32.26 -27.98 -43.30
C PHE A 254 32.90 -29.21 -43.94
N GLU A 255 33.36 -30.17 -43.14
CA GLU A 255 33.94 -31.42 -43.66
C GLU A 255 32.89 -32.24 -44.42
N GLU A 256 31.65 -32.35 -43.92
CA GLU A 256 30.57 -33.02 -44.63
C GLU A 256 30.24 -32.31 -45.96
N THR A 257 30.21 -30.98 -45.96
CA THR A 257 29.96 -30.18 -47.17
C THR A 257 31.09 -30.35 -48.19
N LYS A 258 32.35 -30.38 -47.73
CA LYS A 258 33.52 -30.61 -48.57
C LYS A 258 33.55 -32.02 -49.15
N GLN A 259 33.18 -33.02 -48.35
CA GLN A 259 33.03 -34.40 -48.82
C GLN A 259 31.94 -34.49 -49.89
N LYS A 260 30.76 -33.90 -49.64
CA LYS A 260 29.68 -33.84 -50.64
C LYS A 260 30.11 -33.11 -51.91
N LEU A 261 30.87 -32.03 -51.81
CA LEU A 261 31.42 -31.33 -52.97
C LEU A 261 32.36 -32.24 -53.77
N ALA A 262 33.28 -32.94 -53.11
CA ALA A 262 34.18 -33.89 -53.76
C ALA A 262 33.43 -35.06 -54.42
N ASP A 263 32.38 -35.58 -53.76
CA ASP A 263 31.51 -36.62 -54.30
C ASP A 263 30.77 -36.10 -55.55
N TYR A 264 30.25 -34.87 -55.52
CA TYR A 264 29.60 -34.23 -56.66
C TYR A 264 30.59 -33.95 -57.81
N ASP A 265 31.81 -33.49 -57.53
CA ASP A 265 32.84 -33.27 -58.54
C ASP A 265 33.24 -34.59 -59.21
N SER A 266 33.40 -35.66 -58.44
CA SER A 266 33.65 -37.01 -58.96
C SER A 266 32.48 -37.50 -59.83
N MET A 267 31.24 -37.30 -59.39
CA MET A 267 30.05 -37.64 -60.15
C MET A 267 29.96 -36.82 -61.46
N LEU A 268 30.26 -35.51 -61.40
CA LEU A 268 30.31 -34.61 -62.56
C LEU A 268 31.38 -35.02 -63.55
N GLU A 269 32.59 -35.37 -63.10
CA GLU A 269 33.66 -35.83 -63.99
C GLU A 269 33.32 -37.19 -64.60
N SER A 270 32.69 -38.10 -63.85
CA SER A 270 32.18 -39.36 -64.40
C SER A 270 31.11 -39.11 -65.47
N HIS A 271 30.15 -38.21 -65.21
CA HIS A 271 29.12 -37.85 -66.17
C HIS A 271 29.71 -37.16 -67.40
N LYS A 272 30.68 -36.26 -67.22
CA LYS A 272 31.42 -35.61 -68.31
C LYS A 272 32.13 -36.64 -69.16
N LYS A 273 32.81 -37.63 -68.57
CA LYS A 273 33.43 -38.73 -69.31
C LYS A 273 32.40 -39.56 -70.07
N SER A 274 31.25 -39.87 -69.48
CA SER A 274 30.14 -40.55 -70.18
C SER A 274 29.60 -39.72 -71.35
N VAL A 275 29.51 -38.40 -71.20
CA VAL A 275 29.12 -37.48 -72.29
C VAL A 275 30.21 -37.39 -73.36
N GLU A 276 31.49 -37.33 -72.99
CA GLU A 276 32.63 -37.32 -73.90
C GLU A 276 32.77 -38.65 -74.68
N GLU A 277 32.47 -39.79 -74.06
CA GLU A 277 32.39 -41.10 -74.73
C GLU A 277 31.20 -41.15 -75.70
N LEU A 278 30.02 -40.65 -75.33
CA LEU A 278 28.85 -40.57 -76.22
C LEU A 278 29.10 -39.64 -77.42
N VAL A 279 29.71 -38.48 -77.20
CA VAL A 279 30.03 -37.51 -78.27
C VAL A 279 31.23 -37.97 -79.10
N GLY A 280 32.21 -38.65 -78.49
CA GLY A 280 33.38 -39.21 -79.17
C GLY A 280 33.04 -40.37 -80.11
N ILE A 281 31.99 -41.14 -79.80
CA ILE A 281 31.48 -42.22 -80.66
C ILE A 281 30.61 -41.67 -81.81
N ILE A 282 29.94 -40.53 -81.62
CA ILE A 282 29.16 -39.82 -82.67
C ILE A 282 30.06 -38.78 -83.36
N SER A 283 31.05 -39.24 -84.12
CA SER A 283 31.84 -38.37 -84.99
C SER A 283 31.23 -38.27 -86.40
N THR A 284 31.44 -37.15 -87.10
CA THR A 284 31.09 -36.96 -88.53
C THR A 284 31.59 -38.09 -89.44
N SER A 285 32.60 -38.87 -89.02
CA SER A 285 33.09 -40.02 -89.78
C SER A 285 32.13 -41.22 -89.74
N SER A 286 31.39 -41.43 -88.64
CA SER A 286 30.40 -42.50 -88.50
C SER A 286 29.16 -42.25 -89.36
N ILE A 287 28.65 -41.01 -89.37
CA ILE A 287 27.47 -40.64 -90.16
C ILE A 287 27.79 -40.64 -91.67
N SER A 288 28.91 -40.03 -92.08
CA SER A 288 29.33 -40.05 -93.50
C SER A 288 29.73 -41.47 -93.97
N GLY A 289 30.27 -42.30 -93.08
CA GLY A 289 30.54 -43.72 -93.33
C GLY A 289 29.28 -44.51 -93.64
N HIS A 290 28.19 -44.30 -92.88
CA HIS A 290 26.91 -44.95 -93.15
C HIS A 290 26.34 -44.59 -94.52
N PHE A 291 26.34 -43.29 -94.87
CA PHE A 291 25.90 -42.84 -96.20
C PHE A 291 26.77 -43.38 -97.34
N LYS A 292 28.09 -43.53 -97.12
CA LYS A 292 29.01 -44.19 -98.06
C LYS A 292 28.64 -45.64 -98.30
N GLU A 293 28.41 -46.39 -97.23
CA GLU A 293 28.11 -47.82 -97.30
C GLU A 293 26.78 -48.06 -98.04
N VAL A 294 25.75 -47.26 -97.75
CA VAL A 294 24.47 -47.28 -98.45
C VAL A 294 24.65 -46.92 -99.93
N ALA A 295 25.41 -45.86 -100.25
CA ALA A 295 25.69 -45.47 -101.63
C ALA A 295 26.44 -46.56 -102.42
N ASP A 296 27.52 -47.12 -101.85
CA ASP A 296 28.31 -48.17 -102.50
C ASP A 296 27.49 -49.46 -102.70
N TYR A 297 26.62 -49.80 -101.75
CA TYR A 297 25.69 -50.92 -101.88
C TYR A 297 24.66 -50.69 -103.01
N LYS A 298 24.04 -49.51 -103.07
CA LYS A 298 23.08 -49.15 -104.12
C LYS A 298 23.76 -49.09 -105.50
N ARG A 299 25.01 -48.62 -105.60
CA ARG A 299 25.80 -48.65 -106.84
C ARG A 299 25.98 -50.06 -107.39
N LYS A 300 26.34 -51.01 -106.51
CA LYS A 300 26.49 -52.41 -106.90
C LYS A 300 25.17 -53.00 -107.38
N LEU A 301 24.06 -52.69 -106.70
CA LEU A 301 22.73 -53.11 -107.15
C LEU A 301 22.35 -52.51 -108.50
N ALA A 302 22.57 -51.21 -108.71
CA ALA A 302 22.31 -50.54 -109.98
C ALA A 302 23.09 -51.21 -111.11
N ASN A 303 24.40 -51.44 -110.93
CA ASN A 303 25.23 -52.13 -111.93
C ASN A 303 24.73 -53.56 -112.23
N ARG A 304 24.30 -54.31 -111.20
CA ARG A 304 23.73 -55.66 -111.40
C ARG A 304 22.44 -55.63 -112.21
N TRP A 305 21.56 -54.66 -111.95
CA TRP A 305 20.33 -54.47 -112.72
C TRP A 305 20.61 -53.96 -114.14
N GLN A 306 21.64 -53.13 -114.34
CA GLN A 306 22.09 -52.71 -115.68
C GLN A 306 22.64 -53.89 -116.49
N ILE A 307 23.46 -54.75 -115.89
CA ILE A 307 23.92 -55.99 -116.54
C ILE A 307 22.72 -56.88 -116.91
N GLY A 308 21.75 -57.05 -115.99
CA GLY A 308 20.51 -57.76 -116.26
C GLY A 308 19.71 -57.15 -117.41
N THR A 309 19.66 -55.82 -117.49
CA THR A 309 19.01 -55.08 -118.59
C THR A 309 19.70 -55.34 -119.92
N ILE A 310 21.04 -55.24 -119.97
CA ILE A 310 21.83 -55.48 -121.19
C ILE A 310 21.68 -56.93 -121.66
N LEU A 311 21.76 -57.90 -120.76
CA LEU A 311 21.58 -59.31 -121.09
C LEU A 311 20.18 -59.61 -121.61
N SER A 312 19.14 -59.08 -120.95
CA SER A 312 17.75 -59.25 -121.38
C SER A 312 17.50 -58.60 -122.75
N PHE A 313 18.13 -57.46 -123.01
CA PHE A 313 18.05 -56.77 -124.30
C PHE A 313 18.76 -57.56 -125.41
N LEU A 314 19.97 -58.08 -125.15
CA LEU A 314 20.69 -58.95 -126.06
C LEU A 314 19.93 -60.25 -126.36
N LEU A 315 19.29 -60.85 -125.35
CA LEU A 315 18.42 -62.01 -125.54
C LEU A 315 17.21 -61.66 -126.41
N THR A 316 16.61 -60.49 -126.23
CA THR A 316 15.49 -60.02 -127.06
C THR A 316 15.92 -59.87 -128.53
N ILE A 317 17.06 -59.22 -128.77
CA ILE A 317 17.61 -59.04 -130.13
C ILE A 317 18.05 -60.39 -130.73
N GLY A 318 18.76 -61.20 -129.97
CA GLY A 318 19.26 -62.51 -130.40
C GLY A 318 18.12 -63.46 -130.75
N PHE A 319 17.07 -63.50 -129.93
CA PHE A 319 15.85 -64.27 -130.21
C PHE A 319 15.16 -63.76 -131.48
N GLY A 320 15.07 -62.44 -131.66
CA GLY A 320 14.57 -61.85 -132.90
C GLY A 320 15.39 -62.27 -134.12
N PHE A 321 16.71 -62.16 -134.06
CA PHE A 321 17.61 -62.51 -135.16
C PHE A 321 17.55 -64.01 -135.51
N TYR A 322 17.56 -64.86 -134.48
CA TYR A 322 17.46 -66.32 -134.64
C TYR A 322 16.15 -66.72 -135.31
N THR A 323 15.02 -66.23 -134.79
CA THR A 323 13.69 -66.64 -135.27
C THR A 323 13.32 -66.08 -136.65
N PHE A 324 13.80 -64.88 -137.03
CA PHE A 324 13.43 -64.25 -138.30
C PHE A 324 14.38 -64.52 -139.47
N ILE A 325 15.68 -64.75 -139.23
CA ILE A 325 16.68 -64.82 -140.31
C ILE A 325 17.19 -66.25 -140.55
N ILE A 326 17.34 -67.06 -139.50
CA ILE A 326 18.00 -68.37 -139.59
C ILE A 326 17.00 -69.50 -139.90
N GLU A 327 15.82 -69.49 -139.30
CA GLU A 327 14.75 -70.44 -139.63
C GLU A 327 14.12 -70.09 -140.99
N LYS A 328 14.67 -70.69 -142.06
CA LYS A 328 14.22 -70.60 -143.46
C LYS A 328 13.10 -71.59 -143.82
N ASP A 329 12.29 -72.03 -142.86
CA ASP A 329 11.10 -72.83 -143.15
C ASP A 329 9.85 -71.93 -143.22
N SER A 330 8.94 -72.26 -144.14
CA SER A 330 7.72 -71.48 -144.43
C SER A 330 7.00 -71.05 -143.14
N ILE A 331 6.69 -69.75 -143.03
CA ILE A 331 6.06 -69.14 -141.83
C ILE A 331 4.77 -69.88 -141.48
N ASP A 332 4.81 -70.62 -140.37
CA ASP A 332 3.63 -71.23 -139.78
C ASP A 332 2.97 -70.25 -138.79
N TRP A 333 1.67 -70.07 -138.90
CA TRP A 333 0.92 -69.05 -138.16
C TRP A 333 1.01 -69.19 -136.62
N PRO A 334 1.02 -70.40 -136.03
CA PRO A 334 1.23 -70.60 -134.60
C PRO A 334 2.61 -70.13 -134.11
N GLY A 335 3.65 -70.23 -134.96
CA GLY A 335 5.01 -69.82 -134.60
C GLY A 335 5.16 -68.31 -134.38
N LEU A 336 4.41 -67.50 -135.12
CA LEU A 336 4.50 -66.03 -135.07
C LEU A 336 3.92 -65.47 -133.75
N VAL A 337 2.78 -66.00 -133.30
CA VAL A 337 2.15 -65.59 -132.04
C VAL A 337 3.04 -65.94 -130.84
N ALA A 338 3.61 -67.14 -130.82
CA ALA A 338 4.54 -67.55 -129.76
C ALA A 338 5.76 -66.60 -129.68
N ARG A 339 6.29 -66.18 -130.83
CA ARG A 339 7.43 -65.24 -130.89
C ARG A 339 7.07 -63.85 -130.36
N ILE A 340 5.87 -63.32 -130.65
CA ILE A 340 5.41 -62.03 -130.11
C ILE A 340 5.26 -62.08 -128.59
N VAL A 341 4.68 -63.16 -128.05
CA VAL A 341 4.50 -63.31 -126.60
C VAL A 341 5.86 -63.37 -125.89
N VAL A 342 6.81 -64.15 -126.41
CA VAL A 342 8.17 -64.23 -125.85
C VAL A 342 8.88 -62.88 -125.94
N THR A 343 8.76 -62.16 -127.05
CA THR A 343 9.37 -60.83 -127.23
C THR A 343 8.75 -59.80 -126.29
N ALA A 344 7.43 -59.82 -126.08
CA ALA A 344 6.75 -58.93 -125.15
C ALA A 344 7.15 -59.21 -123.69
N ALA A 345 7.30 -60.49 -123.32
CA ALA A 345 7.77 -60.89 -121.99
C ALA A 345 9.23 -60.44 -121.75
N LEU A 346 10.13 -60.68 -122.71
CA LEU A 346 11.53 -60.25 -122.63
C LEU A 346 11.68 -58.73 -122.65
N GLY A 347 10.86 -58.02 -123.44
CA GLY A 347 10.79 -56.57 -123.44
C GLY A 347 10.35 -55.99 -122.08
N SER A 348 9.31 -56.58 -121.48
CA SER A 348 8.82 -56.17 -120.15
C SER A 348 9.86 -56.41 -119.05
N LEU A 349 10.56 -57.55 -119.10
CA LEU A 349 11.66 -57.85 -118.17
C LEU A 349 12.79 -56.82 -118.29
N THR A 350 13.15 -56.45 -119.52
CA THR A 350 14.17 -55.42 -119.80
C THR A 350 13.75 -54.07 -119.22
N ALA A 351 12.50 -53.65 -119.45
CA ALA A 351 11.99 -52.37 -118.95
C ALA A 351 11.95 -52.30 -117.42
N TYR A 352 11.54 -53.39 -116.76
CA TYR A 352 11.54 -53.46 -115.30
C TYR A 352 12.96 -53.42 -114.72
N ALA A 353 13.89 -54.19 -115.28
CA ALA A 353 15.29 -54.18 -114.86
C ALA A 353 15.93 -52.79 -115.04
N ALA A 354 15.63 -52.10 -116.14
CA ALA A 354 16.11 -50.74 -116.39
C ALA A 354 15.55 -49.73 -115.37
N LYS A 355 14.24 -49.80 -115.07
CA LYS A 355 13.61 -48.95 -114.07
C LYS A 355 14.21 -49.18 -112.68
N GLN A 356 14.46 -50.44 -112.33
CA GLN A 356 15.05 -50.79 -111.04
C GLN A 356 16.52 -50.37 -110.95
N ALA A 357 17.28 -50.42 -112.05
CA ALA A 357 18.62 -49.85 -112.12
C ALA A 357 18.59 -48.33 -111.87
N ALA A 358 17.70 -47.60 -112.55
CA ALA A 358 17.59 -46.15 -112.44
C ALA A 358 17.18 -45.68 -111.03
N TYR A 359 16.26 -46.41 -110.37
CA TYR A 359 15.86 -46.12 -108.99
C TYR A 359 17.04 -46.25 -108.02
N ASN A 360 17.81 -47.34 -108.12
CA ASN A 360 18.96 -47.55 -107.25
C ASN A 360 20.10 -46.55 -107.55
N GLU A 361 20.24 -46.09 -108.78
CA GLU A 361 21.20 -45.02 -109.13
C GLU A 361 20.78 -43.65 -108.58
N ALA A 362 19.47 -43.35 -108.55
CA ALA A 362 18.96 -42.13 -107.92
C ALA A 362 19.22 -42.13 -106.40
N GLU A 363 18.97 -43.26 -105.72
CA GLU A 363 19.27 -43.45 -104.31
C GLU A 363 20.79 -43.43 -104.04
N GLU A 364 21.61 -44.03 -104.91
CA GLU A 364 23.07 -43.93 -104.82
C GLU A 364 23.56 -42.48 -104.87
N ARG A 365 23.10 -41.70 -105.85
CA ARG A 365 23.49 -40.29 -105.99
C ARG A 365 23.07 -39.46 -104.78
N LYS A 366 21.87 -39.67 -104.24
CA LYS A 366 21.38 -38.97 -103.04
C LYS A 366 22.28 -39.25 -101.84
N ASN A 367 22.56 -40.52 -101.56
CA ASN A 367 23.38 -40.92 -100.42
C ASN A 367 24.85 -40.53 -100.61
N ARG A 368 25.39 -40.62 -101.83
CA ARG A 368 26.76 -40.19 -102.15
C ARG A 368 26.94 -38.67 -102.02
N LYS A 369 25.92 -37.90 -102.39
CA LYS A 369 25.91 -36.44 -102.19
C LYS A 369 25.95 -36.11 -100.69
N MET A 370 25.12 -36.77 -99.88
CA MET A 370 25.11 -36.61 -98.42
C MET A 370 26.45 -37.01 -97.79
N GLU A 371 27.06 -38.12 -98.25
CA GLU A 371 28.41 -38.52 -97.83
C GLU A 371 29.43 -37.40 -98.08
N VAL A 372 29.45 -36.83 -99.28
CA VAL A 372 30.40 -35.77 -99.66
C VAL A 372 30.13 -34.49 -98.88
N GLU A 373 28.88 -34.06 -98.77
CA GLU A 373 28.50 -32.87 -98.00
C GLU A 373 28.94 -33.01 -96.53
N LEU A 374 28.72 -34.16 -95.91
CA LEU A 374 29.15 -34.42 -94.53
C LEU A 374 30.67 -34.51 -94.37
N LYS A 375 31.40 -35.09 -95.34
CA LYS A 375 32.87 -35.15 -95.32
C LYS A 375 33.53 -33.79 -95.55
N THR A 376 32.91 -32.95 -96.38
CA THR A 376 33.43 -31.62 -96.75
C THR A 376 33.05 -30.53 -95.76
N LEU A 377 32.05 -30.78 -94.89
CA LEU A 377 31.60 -29.87 -93.85
C LEU A 377 32.75 -29.40 -92.93
N ASN A 378 33.58 -30.32 -92.43
CA ASN A 378 34.69 -29.97 -91.54
C ASN A 378 35.77 -29.12 -92.22
N PRO A 379 36.28 -29.48 -93.42
CA PRO A 379 37.17 -28.61 -94.19
C PRO A 379 36.59 -27.22 -94.50
N TYR A 380 35.30 -27.13 -94.81
CA TYR A 380 34.65 -25.86 -95.15
C TYR A 380 34.51 -24.94 -93.92
N LEU A 381 34.07 -25.50 -92.79
CA LEU A 381 33.92 -24.75 -91.54
C LEU A 381 35.27 -24.29 -90.98
N ALA A 382 36.37 -25.00 -91.23
CA ALA A 382 37.71 -24.63 -90.75
C ALA A 382 38.21 -23.26 -91.25
N SER A 383 37.61 -22.71 -92.30
CA SER A 383 37.97 -21.39 -92.87
C SER A 383 37.32 -20.19 -92.18
N PHE A 384 36.37 -20.41 -91.27
CA PHE A 384 35.66 -19.36 -90.53
C PHE A 384 36.29 -19.09 -89.16
N SER A 385 35.97 -17.94 -88.54
CA SER A 385 36.39 -17.64 -87.17
C SER A 385 35.79 -18.64 -86.15
N PRO A 386 36.44 -18.91 -85.01
CA PRO A 386 35.95 -19.90 -84.04
C PRO A 386 34.52 -19.65 -83.54
N GLU A 387 34.12 -18.38 -83.39
CA GLU A 387 32.76 -18.01 -82.96
C GLU A 387 31.72 -18.24 -84.07
N ASP A 388 32.05 -17.93 -85.32
CA ASP A 388 31.17 -18.14 -86.48
C ASP A 388 31.02 -19.63 -86.81
N GLN A 389 32.06 -20.44 -86.59
CA GLN A 389 32.01 -21.89 -86.73
C GLN A 389 30.94 -22.52 -85.82
N ILE A 390 30.84 -22.05 -84.57
CA ILE A 390 29.88 -22.56 -83.59
C ILE A 390 28.46 -22.16 -84.00
N LYS A 391 28.24 -20.90 -84.39
CA LYS A 391 26.93 -20.41 -84.88
C LYS A 391 26.47 -21.14 -86.14
N LEU A 392 27.35 -21.34 -87.13
CA LEU A 392 27.00 -22.06 -88.36
C LEU A 392 26.67 -23.54 -88.07
N LYS A 393 27.43 -24.21 -87.20
CA LYS A 393 27.14 -25.60 -86.80
C LYS A 393 25.76 -25.71 -86.17
N GLN A 394 25.39 -24.78 -85.30
CA GLN A 394 24.06 -24.75 -84.67
C GLN A 394 22.92 -24.53 -85.69
N GLN A 395 23.14 -23.74 -86.75
CA GLN A 395 22.13 -23.50 -87.79
C GLN A 395 22.03 -24.65 -88.82
N LEU A 396 23.15 -25.29 -89.16
CA LEU A 396 23.21 -26.37 -90.14
C LEU A 396 22.68 -27.70 -89.61
N PHE A 397 22.82 -27.96 -88.31
CA PHE A 397 22.44 -29.22 -87.70
C PHE A 397 20.93 -29.55 -87.87
N PRO A 398 19.97 -28.63 -87.63
CA PRO A 398 18.56 -28.86 -87.92
C PRO A 398 18.25 -29.02 -89.41
N LEU A 399 19.01 -28.38 -90.31
CA LEU A 399 18.78 -28.49 -91.76
C LEU A 399 19.22 -29.84 -92.34
N ILE A 400 20.30 -30.42 -91.79
CA ILE A 400 20.87 -31.69 -92.24
C ILE A 400 20.15 -32.88 -91.60
N PHE A 401 19.73 -32.76 -90.34
CA PHE A 401 19.16 -33.87 -89.56
C PHE A 401 17.70 -33.67 -89.13
N GLY A 402 17.14 -32.47 -89.26
CA GLY A 402 15.80 -32.10 -88.79
C GLY A 402 14.73 -32.02 -89.87
N LYS A 403 14.94 -32.62 -91.06
CA LYS A 403 13.83 -32.80 -92.01
C LYS A 403 13.02 -34.03 -91.63
N GLU A 404 11.91 -33.79 -90.94
CA GLU A 404 10.77 -34.70 -90.94
C GLU A 404 10.34 -34.97 -92.40
N GLU A 405 10.18 -36.24 -92.75
CA GLU A 405 9.53 -36.63 -94.01
C GLU A 405 8.08 -36.14 -93.99
N VAL A 406 7.81 -35.00 -94.61
CA VAL A 406 6.45 -34.61 -94.98
C VAL A 406 6.24 -34.96 -96.44
N ALA A 407 5.70 -36.16 -96.67
CA ALA A 407 4.42 -36.37 -97.36
C ALA A 407 4.28 -37.81 -97.89
N VAL A 408 3.40 -38.59 -97.27
CA VAL A 408 2.12 -38.80 -97.92
C VAL A 408 1.04 -38.31 -96.95
N SER A 409 0.30 -37.32 -97.41
CA SER A 409 -0.85 -36.65 -96.82
C SER A 409 -1.90 -37.59 -96.20
N GLN A 410 -2.23 -37.36 -94.93
CA GLN A 410 -3.62 -37.28 -94.46
C GLN A 410 -3.77 -36.10 -93.48
N GLU A 411 -4.91 -35.43 -93.58
CA GLU A 411 -5.19 -34.05 -93.19
C GLU A 411 -5.28 -33.78 -91.68
N SER A 412 -5.07 -32.50 -91.37
CA SER A 412 -5.72 -31.69 -90.32
C SER A 412 -5.14 -31.63 -88.90
N THR A 413 -4.39 -30.53 -88.70
CA THR A 413 -4.61 -29.53 -87.64
C THR A 413 -4.38 -29.95 -86.18
N GLN A 414 -3.11 -29.86 -85.77
CA GLN A 414 -2.78 -29.27 -84.48
C GLN A 414 -2.85 -27.73 -84.60
N THR A 415 -3.42 -27.06 -83.61
CA THR A 415 -2.86 -25.77 -83.19
C THR A 415 -2.58 -25.88 -81.70
N SER A 416 -1.30 -26.08 -81.44
CA SER A 416 -0.64 -26.10 -80.15
C SER A 416 -0.75 -24.74 -79.47
N VAL A 417 -1.00 -24.83 -78.17
CA VAL A 417 -0.71 -23.83 -77.17
C VAL A 417 0.74 -23.38 -77.32
N ASN A 418 0.98 -22.07 -77.36
CA ASN A 418 2.24 -21.50 -76.92
C ASN A 418 1.96 -20.30 -76.02
N SER A 419 2.53 -20.42 -74.81
CA SER A 419 3.02 -19.40 -73.90
C SER A 419 2.14 -18.17 -73.63
N LEU A 420 1.89 -17.93 -72.34
CA LEU A 420 2.58 -16.86 -71.61
C LEU A 420 2.16 -16.86 -70.14
N ASN A 421 3.17 -17.07 -69.30
CA ASN A 421 3.52 -16.21 -68.18
C ASN A 421 2.56 -16.05 -66.97
N SER A 422 3.23 -16.13 -65.82
CA SER A 422 2.96 -15.45 -64.55
C SER A 422 2.02 -16.09 -63.54
N ASN A 423 2.62 -16.24 -62.34
CA ASN A 423 2.02 -16.21 -61.00
C ASN A 423 1.39 -17.51 -60.50
N ASN A 424 2.22 -18.28 -59.81
CA ASN A 424 1.79 -19.20 -58.76
C ASN A 424 1.02 -18.41 -57.69
N ALA A 425 -0.25 -18.75 -57.62
CA ALA A 425 -1.17 -18.45 -56.55
C ALA A 425 -0.75 -19.19 -55.27
N ALA A 426 -0.85 -18.49 -54.14
CA ALA A 426 -1.39 -19.12 -52.95
C ALA A 426 -2.91 -19.25 -53.20
N LEU A 427 -3.38 -20.45 -53.51
CA LEU A 427 -4.80 -20.84 -53.48
C LEU A 427 -4.91 -22.37 -53.29
N ASP A 428 -5.37 -22.73 -52.09
CA ASP A 428 -6.24 -23.87 -51.76
C ASP A 428 -6.00 -25.23 -52.42
N THR A 429 -5.08 -26.01 -51.85
CA THR A 429 -4.95 -27.46 -52.08
C THR A 429 -6.04 -28.30 -51.38
N ASN A 430 -6.85 -27.70 -50.49
CA ASN A 430 -7.94 -28.40 -49.79
C ASN A 430 -9.30 -28.35 -50.52
N LEU A 431 -9.46 -27.51 -51.54
CA LEU A 431 -10.71 -27.44 -52.32
C LEU A 431 -10.72 -28.46 -53.48
N LEU A 432 -9.58 -28.71 -54.12
CA LEU A 432 -9.45 -29.65 -55.25
C LEU A 432 -9.55 -31.13 -54.85
N LEU A 433 -9.11 -31.49 -53.64
CA LEU A 433 -9.25 -32.87 -53.15
C LEU A 433 -10.71 -33.21 -52.82
N GLN A 434 -11.55 -32.24 -52.46
CA GLN A 434 -12.99 -32.44 -52.27
C GLN A 434 -13.75 -32.56 -53.61
N THR A 435 -13.41 -31.77 -54.63
CA THR A 435 -14.09 -31.82 -55.93
C THR A 435 -13.74 -33.08 -56.74
N VAL A 436 -12.51 -33.60 -56.62
CA VAL A 436 -12.10 -34.86 -57.28
C VAL A 436 -12.72 -36.08 -56.59
N MET A 437 -12.89 -36.05 -55.27
CA MET A 437 -13.59 -37.12 -54.53
C MET A 437 -15.10 -37.14 -54.81
N GLU A 438 -15.75 -36.00 -55.02
CA GLU A 438 -17.17 -35.94 -55.44
C GLU A 438 -17.38 -36.40 -56.90
N PHE A 439 -16.46 -36.12 -57.82
CA PHE A 439 -16.60 -36.54 -59.22
C PHE A 439 -16.35 -38.05 -59.40
N ILE A 440 -15.44 -38.65 -58.63
CA ILE A 440 -15.20 -40.11 -58.63
C ILE A 440 -16.38 -40.87 -57.99
N LYS A 441 -17.14 -40.24 -57.08
CA LYS A 441 -18.34 -40.84 -56.46
C LYS A 441 -19.56 -40.80 -57.39
N ASN A 442 -19.62 -39.88 -58.35
CA ASN A 442 -20.74 -39.73 -59.30
C ASN A 442 -20.55 -40.42 -60.67
N SER A 443 -19.38 -40.99 -61.00
CA SER A 443 -19.19 -41.78 -62.24
C SER A 443 -19.23 -43.31 -62.06
N LYS A 444 -19.54 -43.79 -60.85
CA LYS A 444 -19.82 -45.23 -60.58
C LYS A 444 -21.32 -45.57 -60.49
N ASN A 445 -22.21 -44.63 -60.80
CA ASN A 445 -23.67 -44.82 -60.80
C ASN A 445 -24.35 -44.18 -62.03
N GLN A 446 -23.93 -44.56 -63.24
CA GLN A 446 -24.74 -44.54 -64.46
C GLN A 446 -24.31 -45.66 -65.41
#